data_AF-A0A7X0E239-F1
#
_entry.id   AF-A0A7X0E239-F1
#
_cell.length_a   1.000
_cell.length_b   1.000
_cell.length_c   1.000
_cell.angle_alpha   90.00
_cell.angle_beta   90.00
_cell.angle_gamma   90.00
#
_symmetry.space_group_name_H-M   'P 1'
#
loop_
_entity.id
_entity.type
_entity.pdbx_description
1 polymer ?
#
loop_
_entity_poly.entity_id
_entity_poly.type
_entity_poly.pdbx_seq_one_letter_code
_entity_poly.pdbx_strand_id
1 'polypeptide(L)' 'MDEWDALANRLQAAGTRFVIELHVRFQGQAGEQATMFLLDPCSNALEFKAFADRSKLFAK' A
#
# COMPACT_ATOMS: atom_id res chain seq x y z
N MET A 1 6.26 5.28 6.75
CA MET A 1 4.91 4.67 6.91
C MET A 1 3.83 5.75 7.00
N ASP A 2 4.16 6.92 7.53
CA ASP A 2 3.25 8.07 7.61
C ASP A 2 2.60 8.46 6.26
N GLU A 3 3.35 8.53 5.17
CA GLU A 3 2.79 8.82 3.83
C GLU A 3 1.84 7.71 3.33
N TRP A 4 2.14 6.46 3.68
CA TRP A 4 1.30 5.32 3.38
C TRP A 4 -0.03 5.41 4.15
N ASP A 5 0.04 5.70 5.44
CA ASP A 5 -1.15 5.87 6.29
C ASP A 5 -1.99 7.06 5.84
N ALA A 6 -1.35 8.17 5.45
CA ALA A 6 -2.04 9.33 4.89
C ALA A 6 -2.77 9.00 3.57
N LEU A 7 -2.13 8.27 2.67
CA LEU A 7 -2.75 7.80 1.42
C LEU A 7 -3.92 6.86 1.71
N ALA A 8 -3.71 5.88 2.58
CA ALA A 8 -4.71 4.88 2.96
C ALA A 8 -5.95 5.54 3.57
N ASN A 9 -5.76 6.49 4.49
CA ASN A 9 -6.85 7.23 5.11
C ASN A 9 -7.63 8.05 4.08
N ARG A 10 -6.94 8.71 3.14
CA ARG A 10 -7.59 9.49 2.09
C ARG A 10 -8.44 8.61 1.18
N LEU A 11 -7.94 7.44 0.77
CA LEU A 11 -8.67 6.52 -0.09
C LEU A 11 -9.88 5.89 0.61
N GLN A 12 -9.73 5.52 1.89
CA GLN A 12 -10.83 5.01 2.71
C GLN A 12 -11.92 6.08 2.93
N ALA A 13 -11.53 7.31 3.28
CA ALA A 13 -12.46 8.42 3.48
C ALA A 13 -13.23 8.78 2.20
N ALA A 14 -12.63 8.56 1.03
CA ALA A 14 -13.29 8.73 -0.27
C ALA A 14 -14.22 7.56 -0.65
N GLY A 15 -14.34 6.51 0.18
CA GLY A 15 -15.17 5.33 -0.12
C GLY A 15 -14.62 4.49 -1.27
N THR A 16 -13.30 4.52 -1.49
CA THR A 16 -12.65 3.77 -2.58
C THR A 16 -12.86 2.27 -2.40
N ARG A 17 -13.27 1.58 -3.47
CA ARG A 17 -13.37 0.11 -3.46
C ARG A 17 -12.01 -0.50 -3.75
N PHE A 18 -11.53 -1.32 -2.81
CA PHE A 18 -10.31 -2.08 -2.96
C PHE A 18 -10.58 -3.47 -3.55
N VAL A 19 -9.64 -3.95 -4.35
CA VAL A 19 -9.55 -5.36 -4.77
C VAL A 19 -8.81 -6.17 -3.72
N ILE A 20 -7.74 -5.57 -3.17
CA ILE A 20 -7.02 -6.05 -2.00
C ILE A 20 -6.91 -4.86 -1.05
N GLU A 21 -7.47 -5.02 0.14
CA GLU A 21 -7.47 -3.98 1.18
C GLU A 21 -6.05 -3.64 1.67
N LEU A 22 -5.98 -2.52 2.39
CA LEU A 22 -4.79 -2.09 3.11
C LEU A 22 -4.24 -3.20 3.99
N HIS A 23 -3.05 -3.69 3.68
CA HIS A 23 -2.41 -4.74 4.48
C HIS A 23 -0.93 -4.48 4.68
N VAL A 24 -0.49 -4.50 5.95
CA VAL A 24 0.92 -4.46 6.35
C VAL A 24 1.38 -5.87 6.68
N ARG A 25 2.51 -6.28 6.11
CA ARG A 25 3.21 -7.54 6.40
C ARG A 25 4.46 -7.28 7.21
N PHE A 26 4.78 -8.21 8.11
CA PHE A 26 5.99 -8.15 8.94
C PHE A 26 6.08 -6.86 9.78
N GLN A 27 4.96 -6.38 10.31
CA GLN A 27 4.91 -5.16 11.11
C GLN A 27 5.91 -5.20 12.27
N GLY A 28 6.71 -4.15 12.41
CA GLY A 28 7.79 -3.99 13.37
C GLY A 28 9.08 -4.75 13.02
N GLN A 29 9.13 -5.47 11.90
CA GLN A 29 10.30 -6.27 11.51
C GLN A 29 11.05 -5.63 10.34
N ALA A 30 12.29 -6.08 10.10
CA ALA A 30 13.15 -5.58 9.03
C ALA A 30 12.58 -5.77 7.60
N GLY A 31 11.54 -6.60 7.45
CA GLY A 31 10.82 -6.83 6.20
C GLY A 31 9.47 -6.11 6.12
N GLU A 32 9.20 -5.15 7.01
CA GLU A 32 7.91 -4.46 7.03
C GLU A 32 7.62 -3.78 5.69
N GLN A 33 6.50 -4.19 5.09
CA GLN A 33 6.01 -3.65 3.84
C GLN A 33 4.49 -3.63 3.85
N ALA A 34 3.91 -2.70 3.13
CA ALA A 34 2.49 -2.55 3.00
C ALA A 34 2.06 -2.57 1.54
N THR A 35 0.87 -3.09 1.26
CA THR A 35 0.35 -3.25 -0.09
C THR A 35 -1.17 -3.04 -0.11
N MET A 36 -1.67 -2.46 -1.21
CA MET A 36 -3.10 -2.35 -1.51
C MET A 36 -3.30 -2.37 -3.03
N PHE A 37 -4.48 -2.81 -3.45
CA PHE A 37 -4.91 -2.80 -4.85
C PHE A 37 -6.27 -2.16 -5.00
N LEU A 38 -6.42 -1.32 -6.02
CA LEU A 38 -7.69 -0.74 -6.44
C LEU A 38 -7.80 -0.77 -7.97
N LEU A 39 -9.00 -0.59 -8.48
CA LEU A 39 -9.23 -0.41 -9.91
C LEU A 39 -9.39 1.07 -10.24
N ASP A 40 -8.79 1.49 -11.35
CA ASP A 40 -9.12 2.77 -11.96
C ASP A 40 -10.49 2.68 -12.70
N PRO A 41 -11.03 3.81 -13.22
CA PRO A 41 -12.29 3.79 -13.97
C PRO A 41 -12.29 2.93 -15.24
N CYS A 42 -11.11 2.59 -15.77
CA CYS A 42 -10.91 1.74 -16.93
C CYS A 42 -10.70 0.26 -16.54
N SER A 43 -10.89 -0.10 -15.27
CA SER A 43 -10.68 -1.44 -14.71
C SER A 43 -9.22 -1.92 -14.73
N ASN A 44 -8.25 -1.00 -14.80
CA ASN A 44 -6.84 -1.36 -14.60
C ASN A 44 -6.55 -1.52 -13.11
N ALA A 45 -5.82 -2.58 -12.76
CA ALA A 45 -5.35 -2.78 -11.39
C ALA A 45 -4.16 -1.88 -11.09
N LEU A 46 -4.34 -1.00 -10.10
CA LEU A 46 -3.27 -0.16 -9.56
C LEU A 46 -2.81 -0.76 -8.23
N GLU A 47 -1.52 -1.09 -8.17
CA GLU A 47 -0.87 -1.54 -6.94
C GLU A 47 -0.11 -0.38 -6.31
N PHE A 48 -0.32 -0.17 -5.02
CA PHE A 48 0.51 0.70 -4.20
C PHE A 48 1.28 -0.13 -3.19
N LYS A 49 2.57 0.15 -3.06
CA LYS A 49 3.48 -0.50 -2.11
C LYS A 49 4.24 0.53 -1.30
N ALA A 50 4.43 0.24 -0.02
CA ALA A 50 5.34 0.96 0.86
C ALA A 50 6.26 -0.02 1.56
N PHE A 51 7.49 0.41 1.83
CA PHE A 51 8.48 -0.34 2.60
C PHE A 51 8.93 0.55 3.76
N ALA A 52 9.01 -0.01 4.96
CA ALA A 52 9.56 0.74 6.09
C ALA A 52 11.05 1.02 5.89
N ASP A 53 11.78 0.07 5.28
CA ASP A 53 13.16 0.23 4.86
C ASP A 53 13.26 0.33 3.33
N ARG A 54 13.62 1.52 2.84
CA ARG A 54 13.74 1.81 1.41
C ARG A 54 14.86 1.02 0.72
N SER A 55 15.85 0.51 1.47
CA SER A 55 16.89 -0.35 0.91
C SER A 55 16.34 -1.69 0.40
N LYS A 56 15.16 -2.10 0.89
CA LYS A 56 14.45 -3.33 0.50
C LYS A 56 13.62 -3.17 -0.78
N LEU A 57 13.51 -1.96 -1.32
CA LEU A 57 12.69 -1.70 -2.50
C LEU A 57 13.20 -2.43 -3.75
N PHE A 58 14.50 -2.65 -3.85
CA PHE A 58 15.12 -3.36 -4.96
C PHE A 58 16.06 -4.44 -4.43
N ALA A 59 15.99 -5.64 -5.01
CA ALA A 59 17.05 -6.61 -4.85
C ALA A 59 18.30 -6.10 -5.59
N LYS A 60 19.48 -6.26 -4.97
CA LYS A 60 20.75 -6.16 -5.67
C LYS A 60 21.12 -7.48 -6.30
#